data_AF-K1TBD4-F1
#
_entry.id   AF-K1TBD4-F1
#
_cell.length_a   1.000
_cell.length_b   1.000
_cell.length_c   1.000
_cell.angle_alpha   90.00
_cell.angle_beta   90.00
_cell.angle_gamma   90.00
#
_symmetry.space_group_name_H-M   'P 1'
#
loop_
_entity.id
_entity.type
_entity.pdbx_description
1 polymer ?
#
loop_
_entity_poly.entity_id
_entity_poly.type
_entity_poly.pdbx_seq_one_letter_code
_entity_poly.pdbx_strand_id
1 'polypeptide(L)' 'MVDGREKNGLYDLYEDVIAEMGLSVLSTRLPDSKKFRRDLSEERKSVFRSTIFPMDASLLKGSGIREFSEEISRIIKPQ' A
#
# COMPACT_ATOMS: atom_id res chain seq x y z
N MET A 1 8.31 0.16 8.67
CA MET A 1 6.94 0.39 9.18
C MET A 1 6.75 -0.52 10.38
N VAL A 2 6.15 0.04 11.43
CA VAL A 2 6.01 -0.57 12.76
C VAL A 2 5.26 -1.91 12.63
N ASP A 3 5.67 -2.95 13.37
CA ASP A 3 5.04 -4.28 13.26
C ASP A 3 3.53 -4.14 13.50
N GLY A 4 2.69 -4.79 12.69
CA GLY A 4 1.23 -4.75 12.85
C GLY A 4 0.74 -5.27 14.20
N ARG A 5 1.63 -5.90 14.97
CA ARG A 5 1.44 -6.37 16.35
C ARG A 5 1.69 -5.31 17.42
N GLU A 6 2.34 -4.19 17.09
CA GLU A 6 2.59 -3.06 17.99
C GLU A 6 1.46 -2.00 17.92
N LYS A 7 0.40 -2.30 17.16
CA LYS A 7 -0.85 -1.54 17.10
C LYS A 7 -1.54 -1.57 18.46
N ASN A 8 -1.84 -0.40 19.02
CA ASN A 8 -3.20 -0.07 19.51
C ASN A 8 -3.31 1.40 19.95
N GLY A 9 -2.66 2.33 19.26
CA GLY A 9 -2.88 3.76 19.54
C GLY A 9 -2.04 4.73 18.73
N LEU A 10 -0.83 4.33 18.29
CA LEU A 10 0.04 5.23 17.53
C LEU A 10 -0.55 5.60 16.16
N TYR A 11 -1.15 4.63 15.47
CA TYR A 11 -1.79 4.87 14.18
C TYR A 11 -3.07 5.70 14.33
N ASP A 12 -3.85 5.46 15.39
CA ASP A 12 -5.06 6.23 15.67
C ASP A 12 -4.71 7.70 15.94
N LEU A 13 -3.63 7.97 16.70
CA LEU A 13 -3.12 9.32 16.89
C LEU A 13 -2.69 10.01 15.58
N TYR A 14 -2.03 9.27 14.66
CA TYR A 14 -1.70 9.83 13.36
C TYR A 14 -2.96 10.15 12.55
N GLU A 15 -3.97 9.29 12.60
CA GLU A 15 -5.25 9.52 11.92
C GLU A 15 -5.97 10.76 12.47
N ASP A 16 -5.99 10.93 13.80
CA ASP A 16 -6.57 12.12 14.45
C ASP A 16 -5.88 13.41 13.99
N VAL A 17 -4.54 13.45 14.03
CA VAL A 17 -3.77 14.63 13.60
C VAL A 17 -3.99 14.94 12.12
N ILE A 18 -4.05 13.92 11.26
CA ILE A 18 -4.30 14.12 9.82
C ILE A 18 -5.73 14.63 9.59
N ALA A 19 -6.71 14.15 10.36
CA ALA A 19 -8.08 14.62 10.31
C ALA A 19 -8.22 16.07 10.78
N GLU A 20 -7.48 16.49 11.83
CA GLU A 20 -7.41 17.89 12.28
C GLU A 20 -6.87 18.82 11.18
N MET A 21 -6.00 18.32 10.30
CA MET A 21 -5.49 19.05 9.14
C MET A 21 -6.48 19.09 7.96
N GLY A 22 -7.67 18.46 8.08
CA GLY A 22 -8.67 18.38 7.03
C GLY A 22 -8.28 17.47 5.86
N LEU A 23 -7.31 16.58 6.06
CA LEU A 23 -6.83 15.65 5.04
C LEU A 23 -7.52 14.29 5.21
N SER A 24 -7.85 13.65 4.08
CA SER A 24 -8.37 12.28 4.10
C SER A 24 -7.25 11.25 4.10
N VAL A 25 -7.43 10.19 4.87
CA VAL A 25 -6.52 9.04 4.90
C VAL A 25 -7.20 7.88 4.18
N LEU A 26 -6.46 7.22 3.29
CA LEU A 26 -6.92 5.98 2.66
C LEU A 26 -7.11 4.89 3.73
N SER A 27 -8.17 4.11 3.61
CA SER A 27 -8.47 2.97 4.49
C SER A 27 -7.49 1.82 4.24
N THR A 28 -7.03 1.66 3.01
CA THR A 28 -6.07 0.61 2.65
C THR A 28 -4.71 0.88 3.28
N ARG A 29 -4.15 -0.12 3.97
CA ARG A 29 -2.81 -0.10 4.54
C ARG A 29 -1.90 -1.01 3.72
N LEU A 30 -0.79 -0.46 3.21
CA LEU A 30 0.23 -1.28 2.57
C LEU A 30 1.11 -1.93 3.64
N PRO A 31 1.42 -3.24 3.56
CA PRO A 31 2.30 -3.90 4.51
C PRO A 31 3.78 -3.58 4.22
N ASP A 32 4.61 -3.63 5.27
CA ASP A 32 6.08 -3.63 5.12
C ASP A 32 6.56 -5.00 4.63
N SER A 33 6.27 -5.31 3.37
CA SER A 33 6.57 -6.61 2.79
C SER A 33 7.91 -6.59 2.07
N LYS A 34 8.67 -7.69 2.23
CA LYS A 34 9.88 -7.94 1.44
C LYS A 34 9.64 -7.85 -0.07
N LYS A 35 8.41 -8.05 -0.55
CA LYS A 35 8.02 -7.90 -1.96
C LYS A 35 8.37 -6.51 -2.50
N PHE A 36 8.02 -5.45 -1.77
CA PHE A 36 8.34 -4.07 -2.15
C PHE A 36 9.84 -3.80 -2.16
N ARG A 37 10.58 -4.38 -1.22
CA ARG A 37 12.03 -4.19 -1.10
C ARG A 37 12.80 -4.91 -2.22
N ARG A 38 12.40 -6.13 -2.58
CA ARG A 38 13.07 -6.94 -3.61
C ARG A 38 12.80 -6.45 -5.03
N ASP A 39 11.70 -5.74 -5.25
CA ASP A 39 11.37 -5.18 -6.57
C ASP A 39 12.47 -4.24 -7.12
N LEU A 40 13.19 -3.55 -6.22
CA LEU A 40 14.30 -2.67 -6.58
C LEU A 40 15.68 -3.37 -6.62
N SER A 41 15.74 -4.68 -6.34
CA SER A 41 17.00 -5.40 -6.35
C SER A 41 17.43 -5.79 -7.77
N GLU A 42 18.74 -5.83 -8.01
CA GLU A 42 19.31 -6.31 -9.28
C GLU A 42 18.97 -7.78 -9.54
N GLU A 43 18.81 -8.58 -8.49
CA GLU A 43 18.45 -10.01 -8.55
C GLU A 43 16.94 -10.27 -8.61
N ARG A 44 16.12 -9.26 -8.98
CA ARG A 44 14.66 -9.44 -8.99
C ARG A 44 14.27 -10.59 -9.92
N LYS A 45 13.50 -11.55 -9.39
CA LYS A 45 13.04 -12.73 -10.15
C LYS A 45 11.74 -12.47 -10.92
N SER A 46 11.00 -11.43 -10.57
CA SER A 46 9.71 -11.10 -11.18
C SER A 46 9.44 -9.59 -11.05
N VAL A 47 8.57 -9.07 -11.92
CA VAL A 47 8.20 -7.66 -12.00
C VAL A 47 7.02 -7.39 -11.08
N PHE A 48 7.17 -6.40 -10.19
CA PHE A 48 6.11 -6.03 -9.27
C PHE A 48 5.46 -4.70 -9.66
N ARG A 49 6.06 -3.54 -9.35
CA ARG A 49 5.42 -2.21 -9.48
C ARG A 49 5.64 -1.55 -10.84
N SER A 50 5.59 -2.32 -11.93
CA SER A 50 5.80 -1.77 -13.27
C SER A 50 4.54 -1.09 -13.81
N THR A 51 4.74 0.00 -14.53
CA THR A 51 3.70 0.66 -15.35
C THR A 51 3.70 0.15 -16.80
N ILE A 52 4.68 -0.67 -17.19
CA ILE A 52 4.88 -1.18 -18.55
C ILE A 52 4.44 -2.64 -18.65
N PHE A 53 4.70 -3.44 -17.63
CA PHE A 53 4.36 -4.87 -17.58
C PHE A 53 3.29 -5.15 -16.53
N PRO A 54 2.40 -6.12 -16.79
CA PRO A 54 1.46 -6.57 -15.78
C PRO A 54 2.21 -7.17 -14.57
N MET A 55 1.69 -6.90 -13.37
CA MET A 55 2.23 -7.43 -12.13
C MET A 55 1.99 -8.94 -12.03
N ASP A 56 2.97 -9.67 -11.50
CA ASP A 56 2.83 -11.10 -11.19
C ASP A 56 1.75 -11.34 -10.11
N ALA A 57 0.79 -12.22 -10.41
CA ALA A 57 -0.33 -12.53 -9.52
C ALA A 57 0.10 -13.08 -8.15
N SER A 58 1.23 -13.78 -8.09
CA SER A 58 1.79 -14.28 -6.82
C SER A 58 2.28 -13.13 -5.93
N LEU A 59 2.73 -12.04 -6.54
CA LEU A 59 3.19 -10.85 -5.83
C LEU A 59 2.01 -9.97 -5.36
N LEU A 60 0.90 -9.95 -6.10
CA LEU A 60 -0.33 -9.25 -5.69
C LEU A 60 -0.90 -9.76 -4.36
N LYS A 61 -0.87 -11.06 -4.11
CA LYS A 61 -1.48 -11.65 -2.90
C LYS A 61 -0.84 -11.10 -1.62
N GLY A 62 -1.60 -10.37 -0.81
CA GLY A 62 -1.12 -9.80 0.45
C GLY A 62 -0.14 -8.64 0.28
N SER A 63 -0.08 -7.99 -0.88
CA SER A 63 0.65 -6.73 -1.04
C SER A 63 -0.18 -5.49 -0.74
N GLY A 64 -1.51 -5.61 -0.72
CA GLY A 64 -2.43 -4.47 -0.57
C GLY A 64 -2.54 -3.58 -1.81
N ILE A 65 -1.81 -3.87 -2.90
CA ILE A 65 -1.82 -3.01 -4.10
C ILE A 65 -3.16 -3.03 -4.81
N ARG A 66 -3.82 -4.19 -4.91
CA ARG A 66 -5.13 -4.26 -5.57
C ARG A 66 -6.16 -3.43 -4.82
N GLU A 67 -6.25 -3.61 -3.51
CA GLU A 67 -7.17 -2.90 -2.64
C GLU A 67 -6.89 -1.38 -2.69
N PHE A 68 -5.61 -1.00 -2.69
CA PHE A 68 -5.15 0.38 -2.81
C PHE A 68 -5.54 1.01 -4.15
N SER A 69 -5.30 0.31 -5.25
CA SER A 69 -5.65 0.78 -6.60
C SER A 69 -7.16 0.91 -6.79
N GLU A 70 -7.94 -0.02 -6.23
CA GLU A 70 -9.41 0.05 -6.26
C GLU A 70 -9.94 1.23 -5.44
N GLU A 71 -9.38 1.48 -4.25
CA GLU A 71 -9.76 2.60 -3.41
C GLU A 71 -9.49 3.95 -4.10
N ILE A 72 -8.29 4.12 -4.67
CA ILE A 72 -7.95 5.31 -5.45
C ILE A 72 -8.90 5.46 -6.62
N SER A 73 -9.17 4.39 -7.38
CA SER A 73 -10.09 4.43 -8.53
C SER A 73 -11.49 4.89 -8.13
N ARG A 74 -11.99 4.49 -6.96
CA ARG A 74 -13.30 4.95 -6.45
C ARG A 74 -13.30 6.44 -6.09
N ILE A 75 -12.19 6.94 -5.56
CA ILE A 75 -12.05 8.36 -5.17
C ILE A 75 -11.93 9.24 -6.42
N ILE A 76 -11.06 8.89 -7.36
CA ILE A 76 -10.79 9.71 -8.54
C ILE A 76 -11.90 9.62 -9.59
N LYS A 77 -12.78 8.59 -9.52
CA LYS A 77 -13.85 8.31 -10.49
C LYS A 77 -13.39 8.52 -11.93
N PRO A 78 -12.47 7.70 -12.44
CA PRO A 78 -12.00 7.86 -13.80
C PRO A 78 -13.20 7.73 -14.75
N GLN A 79 -13.34 8.70 -15.67
CA GLN A 79 -14.35 8.70 -16.73
C GLN A 79 -14.14 7.52 -17.70
#